data_AF-A0AA96TPD4-F1
#
_entry.id   AF-A0AA96TPD4-F1
#
_cell.length_a   1.000
_cell.length_b   1.000
_cell.length_c   1.000
_cell.angle_alpha   90.00
_cell.angle_beta   90.00
_cell.angle_gamma   90.00
#
_symmetry.space_group_name_H-M   'P 1'
#
loop_
_entity.id
_entity.type
_entity.pdbx_description
1 polymer ?
#
loop_
_entity_poly.entity_id
_entity_poly.type
_entity_poly.pdbx_seq_one_letter_code
_entity_poly.pdbx_strand_id
1 'polypeptide(L)'
;MHDQPDTARETRPPLEAGDSLVTGPVAVDDVETLLARIAQGDRHAFDRLYDHAAAHVLWRLRRVLTDPDEAEEAAHEVWLQIWRSAGRYDPLNGTTMSWIMGLARRHAVHRLRQR
;
A
#
# COMPACT_ATOMS: atom_id res chain seq x y z
N MET A 1 -18.10 53.24 51.56
CA MET A 1 -17.51 54.47 50.99
C MET A 1 -16.20 54.04 50.33
N HIS A 2 -16.03 54.38 49.04
CA HIS A 2 -15.20 53.73 48.00
C HIS A 2 -15.71 52.32 47.63
N ASP A 3 -16.47 52.10 46.55
CA ASP A 3 -16.31 52.51 45.13
C ASP A 3 -14.94 52.10 44.56
N GLN A 4 -14.91 50.97 43.87
CA GLN A 4 -14.67 50.90 42.41
C GLN A 4 -14.82 49.45 41.93
N PRO A 5 -15.36 49.23 40.70
CA PRO A 5 -15.55 47.93 40.07
C PRO A 5 -14.31 47.50 39.26
N ASP A 6 -14.09 46.19 39.06
CA ASP A 6 -13.19 45.70 38.00
C ASP A 6 -13.97 44.73 37.10
N THR A 7 -14.64 45.35 36.13
CA THR A 7 -15.18 44.72 34.92
C THR A 7 -14.06 44.07 34.10
N ALA A 8 -14.39 42.88 33.58
CA ALA A 8 -13.80 42.32 32.36
C ALA A 8 -12.33 41.90 32.41
N ARG A 9 -12.10 40.63 32.76
CA ARG A 9 -11.10 39.79 32.08
C ARG A 9 -11.64 38.39 31.82
N GLU A 10 -12.79 38.31 31.13
CA GLU A 10 -13.08 37.15 30.30
C GLU A 10 -12.30 37.30 28.99
N THR A 11 -10.99 37.06 29.06
CA THR A 11 -10.20 36.84 27.85
C THR A 11 -10.12 35.34 27.66
N ARG A 12 -11.24 34.76 27.24
CA ARG A 12 -11.24 33.45 26.60
C ARG A 12 -10.30 33.55 25.40
N PRO A 13 -9.21 32.76 25.32
CA PRO A 13 -8.33 32.83 24.16
C PRO A 13 -9.14 32.52 22.90
N PRO A 14 -8.94 33.28 21.80
CA PRO A 14 -9.52 32.94 20.52
C PRO A 14 -9.10 31.52 20.15
N LEU A 15 -10.09 30.74 19.69
CA LEU A 15 -9.86 29.51 18.97
C LEU A 15 -9.04 29.87 17.73
N GLU A 16 -7.71 29.77 17.83
CA GLU A 16 -6.79 29.72 16.69
C GLU A 16 -7.11 28.44 15.92
N ALA A 17 -8.18 28.55 15.12
CA ALA A 17 -8.43 27.68 14.00
C ALA A 17 -7.36 27.99 12.96
N GLY A 18 -6.50 27.00 12.72
CA GLY A 18 -5.57 26.99 11.60
C GLY A 18 -4.12 27.14 12.04
N ASP A 19 -3.46 26.01 12.30
CA ASP A 19 -2.39 25.53 11.42
C ASP A 19 -1.57 24.41 12.09
N SER A 20 -1.95 23.17 11.79
CA SER A 20 -1.00 22.08 11.49
C SER A 20 -1.81 20.82 11.24
N LEU A 21 -2.51 20.83 10.10
CA LEU A 21 -2.63 19.59 9.34
C LEU A 21 -1.18 19.20 9.02
N VAL A 22 -0.61 18.28 9.80
CA VAL A 22 0.60 17.56 9.38
C VAL A 22 0.21 16.60 8.26
N THR A 23 -0.24 17.16 7.14
CA THR A 23 -0.07 16.55 5.84
C THR A 23 1.18 17.18 5.26
N GLY A 24 2.33 16.94 5.91
CA GLY A 24 3.57 16.93 5.17
C GLY A 24 3.38 15.98 3.97
N PRO A 25 4.10 16.16 2.85
CA PRO A 25 4.01 15.21 1.75
C PRO A 25 4.26 13.83 2.36
N VAL A 26 3.22 13.00 2.42
CA VAL A 26 3.37 11.61 2.84
C VAL A 26 4.33 11.08 1.80
N ALA A 27 5.61 10.94 2.16
CA ALA A 27 6.59 10.35 1.28
C ALA A 27 5.96 9.04 0.86
N VAL A 28 5.57 8.97 -0.42
CA VAL A 28 5.05 7.75 -1.00
C VAL A 28 6.23 6.82 -0.97
N ASP A 29 6.28 5.95 0.04
CA ASP A 29 7.29 4.92 0.15
C ASP A 29 7.42 4.25 -1.22
N ASP A 30 8.65 4.18 -1.73
CA ASP A 30 8.90 3.45 -2.95
C ASP A 30 8.56 1.96 -2.77
N VAL A 31 8.34 1.29 -3.89
CA VAL A 31 7.84 -0.09 -3.94
C VAL A 31 8.81 -1.04 -3.22
N GLU A 32 10.11 -0.76 -3.30
CA GLU A 32 11.18 -1.50 -2.62
C GLU A 32 11.08 -1.38 -1.09
N THR A 33 10.87 -0.16 -0.58
CA THR A 33 10.67 0.12 0.85
C THR A 33 9.40 -0.53 1.38
N LEU A 34 8.31 -0.47 0.60
CA LEU A 34 7.06 -1.16 0.95
C LEU A 34 7.30 -2.68 1.08
N LEU A 35 8.02 -3.29 0.15
CA LEU A 35 8.28 -4.72 0.19
C LEU A 35 9.16 -5.13 1.38
N ALA A 36 10.16 -4.32 1.73
CA ALA A 36 10.99 -4.55 2.92
C ALA A 36 10.16 -4.50 4.22
N ARG A 37 9.17 -3.60 4.32
CA ARG A 37 8.24 -3.54 5.45
C ARG A 37 7.29 -4.74 5.48
N ILE A 38 6.80 -5.19 4.31
CA ILE A 38 5.97 -6.39 4.20
C ILE A 38 6.73 -7.63 4.70
N ALA A 39 8.03 -7.73 4.44
CA ALA A 39 8.86 -8.81 4.96
C ALA A 39 8.88 -8.88 6.51
N GLN A 40 8.59 -7.76 7.18
CA GLN A 40 8.46 -7.66 8.64
C GLN A 40 7.01 -7.86 9.13
N GLY A 41 6.06 -8.14 8.23
CA GLY A 41 4.65 -8.33 8.56
C GLY A 41 3.81 -7.05 8.61
N ASP A 42 4.29 -5.95 8.02
CA ASP A 42 3.54 -4.71 7.93
C ASP A 42 2.38 -4.82 6.92
N ARG A 43 1.16 -4.89 7.44
CA ARG A 43 -0.07 -4.96 6.62
C ARG A 43 -0.35 -3.66 5.87
N HIS A 44 -0.05 -2.50 6.45
CA HIS A 44 -0.31 -1.23 5.79
C HIS A 44 0.64 -1.04 4.59
N ALA A 45 1.89 -1.50 4.71
CA ALA A 45 2.80 -1.53 3.57
C ALA A 45 2.29 -2.43 2.44
N PHE A 46 1.66 -3.56 2.79
CA PHE A 46 1.03 -4.44 1.81
C PHE A 46 -0.13 -3.77 1.09
N ASP A 47 -1.03 -3.11 1.81
CA ASP A 47 -2.16 -2.39 1.21
C ASP A 47 -1.67 -1.32 0.22
N ARG A 48 -0.62 -0.57 0.58
CA ARG A 48 -0.02 0.46 -0.28
C ARG A 48 0.64 -0.14 -1.53
N LEU A 49 1.31 -1.28 -1.39
CA LEU A 49 1.86 -2.00 -2.53
C LEU A 49 0.75 -2.55 -3.44
N TYR A 50 -0.33 -3.05 -2.83
CA TYR A 50 -1.50 -3.55 -3.54
C TYR A 50 -2.13 -2.44 -4.38
N ASP A 51 -2.41 -1.27 -3.79
CA ASP A 51 -2.97 -0.11 -4.50
C ASP A 51 -2.13 0.29 -5.72
N HIS A 52 -0.80 0.17 -5.62
CA HIS A 52 0.11 0.52 -6.71
C HIS A 52 0.15 -0.53 -7.84
N ALA A 53 0.17 -1.81 -7.49
CA ALA A 53 0.51 -2.89 -8.43
C ALA A 53 -0.66 -3.82 -8.82
N ALA A 54 -1.81 -3.77 -8.13
CA ALA A 54 -2.94 -4.69 -8.35
C ALA A 54 -3.47 -4.65 -9.78
N ALA A 55 -3.66 -3.45 -10.35
CA ALA A 55 -4.11 -3.30 -11.72
C ALA A 55 -3.13 -3.94 -12.73
N HIS A 56 -1.81 -3.79 -12.49
CA HIS A 56 -0.78 -4.36 -13.35
C HIS A 56 -0.74 -5.89 -13.25
N VAL A 57 -0.88 -6.45 -12.04
CA VAL A 57 -0.94 -7.90 -11.82
C VAL A 57 -2.16 -8.50 -12.51
N LEU A 58 -3.35 -7.92 -12.29
CA LEU A 58 -4.59 -8.41 -12.91
C LEU A 58 -4.53 -8.32 -14.44
N TRP A 59 -4.05 -7.20 -14.98
CA TRP A 59 -3.83 -7.06 -16.42
C TRP A 59 -2.88 -8.14 -16.96
N ARG A 60 -1.80 -8.45 -16.22
CA ARG A 60 -0.83 -9.46 -16.61
C ARG A 60 -1.42 -10.86 -16.65
N LEU A 61 -2.31 -11.18 -15.71
CA LEU A 61 -2.99 -12.47 -15.61
C LEU A 61 -4.06 -12.62 -16.71
N ARG A 62 -4.89 -11.60 -16.93
CA ARG A 62 -5.92 -11.58 -18.00
C ARG A 62 -5.36 -11.72 -19.41
N ARG A 63 -4.07 -11.42 -19.61
CA ARG A 63 -3.35 -11.67 -20.87
C ARG A 63 -3.08 -13.15 -21.15
N VAL A 64 -3.20 -14.01 -20.15
CA VAL A 64 -2.87 -15.45 -20.22
C VAL A 64 -4.08 -16.31 -19.89
N LEU A 65 -4.88 -15.89 -18.91
CA LEU A 65 -6.10 -16.56 -18.47
C LEU A 65 -7.30 -15.83 -19.10
N THR A 66 -7.98 -16.50 -20.04
CA THR A 66 -9.10 -15.90 -20.80
C THR A 66 -10.38 -15.74 -19.96
N ASP A 67 -10.53 -16.57 -18.92
CA ASP A 67 -11.65 -16.51 -17.99
C ASP A 67 -11.39 -15.41 -16.94
N PRO A 68 -12.27 -14.40 -16.80
CA PRO A 68 -12.11 -13.32 -15.83
C PRO A 68 -12.12 -13.81 -14.39
N ASP A 69 -12.95 -14.79 -14.05
CA ASP A 69 -13.09 -15.29 -12.67
C ASP A 69 -11.82 -16.02 -12.25
N GLU A 70 -11.25 -16.81 -13.16
CA GLU A 70 -9.98 -17.48 -12.90
C GLU A 70 -8.80 -16.51 -12.81
N ALA A 71 -8.83 -15.42 -13.58
CA ALA A 71 -7.80 -14.38 -13.49
C ALA A 71 -7.83 -13.66 -12.13
N GLU A 72 -9.02 -13.46 -11.56
CA GLU A 72 -9.19 -12.85 -10.24
C GLU A 72 -8.77 -13.79 -9.11
N GLU A 73 -9.14 -15.07 -9.18
CA GLU A 73 -8.67 -16.08 -8.23
C GLU A 73 -7.13 -16.19 -8.26
N ALA A 74 -6.54 -16.27 -9.45
CA ALA A 74 -5.09 -16.27 -9.63
C ALA A 74 -4.43 -14.99 -9.07
N ALA A 75 -5.09 -13.83 -9.17
CA ALA A 75 -4.57 -12.59 -8.61
C ALA A 75 -4.48 -12.67 -7.08
N HIS A 76 -5.52 -13.17 -6.42
CA HIS A 76 -5.51 -13.38 -4.96
C HIS A 76 -4.39 -14.32 -4.53
N GLU A 77 -4.17 -15.41 -5.25
CA GLU A 77 -3.08 -16.34 -4.95
C GLU A 77 -1.69 -15.72 -5.11
N VAL A 78 -1.49 -14.91 -6.16
CA VAL A 78 -0.25 -14.16 -6.38
C VAL A 78 0.00 -13.18 -5.23
N TRP A 79 -1.03 -12.46 -4.78
CA TRP A 79 -0.91 -11.53 -3.66
C TRP A 79 -0.56 -12.21 -2.34
N LEU A 80 -1.19 -13.35 -2.06
CA LEU A 80 -0.84 -14.19 -0.91
C LEU A 80 0.60 -14.73 -1.03
N GLN A 81 1.03 -15.09 -2.25
CA GLN A 81 2.40 -15.52 -2.49
C GLN A 81 3.41 -14.40 -2.26
N ILE A 82 3.10 -13.16 -2.66
CA ILE A 82 3.93 -11.98 -2.42
C ILE A 82 4.10 -11.77 -0.91
N TRP A 83 3.01 -11.77 -0.14
CA TRP A 83 3.06 -11.66 1.32
C TRP A 83 3.99 -12.71 1.94
N ARG A 84 3.84 -13.99 1.56
CA ARG A 84 4.67 -15.09 2.09
C ARG A 84 6.13 -15.06 1.63
N SER A 85 6.42 -14.43 0.49
CA SER A 85 7.74 -14.49 -0.16
C SER A 85 8.51 -13.17 -0.05
N ALA A 86 7.91 -12.10 0.48
CA ALA A 86 8.53 -10.79 0.59
C ALA A 86 9.89 -10.85 1.31
N GLY A 87 9.99 -11.62 2.41
CA GLY A 87 11.26 -11.80 3.13
C GLY A 87 12.35 -12.59 2.38
N ARG A 88 12.03 -13.17 1.22
CA ARG A 88 12.99 -13.86 0.34
C ARG A 88 13.35 -13.02 -0.89
N TYR A 89 12.78 -11.83 -1.04
CA TYR A 89 13.15 -10.93 -2.11
C TYR A 89 14.58 -10.43 -1.89
N ASP A 90 15.33 -10.41 -2.98
CA ASP A 90 16.69 -9.89 -3.01
C ASP A 90 16.74 -8.79 -4.08
N PRO A 91 16.98 -7.52 -3.69
CA PRO A 91 17.01 -6.39 -4.61
C PRO A 91 18.13 -6.48 -5.65
N LEU A 92 19.15 -7.31 -5.44
CA LEU A 92 20.21 -7.56 -6.41
C LEU A 92 19.71 -8.34 -7.65
N ASN A 93 18.60 -9.06 -7.53
CA ASN A 93 18.01 -9.85 -8.63
C ASN A 93 16.99 -9.09 -9.48
N GLY A 94 16.85 -7.78 -9.27
CA GLY A 94 16.00 -6.89 -10.06
C GLY A 94 14.95 -6.14 -9.23
N THR A 95 14.23 -5.23 -9.87
CA THR A 95 13.25 -4.36 -9.21
C THR A 95 12.08 -5.13 -8.62
N THR A 96 11.44 -4.55 -7.61
CA THR A 96 10.29 -5.18 -6.94
C THR A 96 9.16 -5.45 -7.93
N MET A 97 8.85 -4.47 -8.80
CA MET A 97 7.83 -4.62 -9.83
C MET A 97 8.16 -5.75 -10.83
N SER A 98 9.43 -5.89 -11.24
CA SER A 98 9.84 -6.98 -12.14
C SER A 98 9.62 -8.34 -11.48
N TRP A 99 9.97 -8.46 -10.19
CA TRP A 99 9.76 -9.69 -9.43
C TRP A 99 8.26 -10.04 -9.29
N ILE A 100 7.40 -9.06 -8.96
CA ILE A 100 5.94 -9.22 -8.88
C ILE A 100 5.37 -9.68 -10.24
N MET A 101 5.73 -9.01 -11.33
CA MET A 101 5.27 -9.40 -12.68
C MET A 101 5.76 -10.79 -13.08
N GLY A 102 6.98 -11.16 -12.66
CA GLY A 102 7.53 -12.49 -12.83
C GLY A 102 6.71 -13.56 -12.09
N LEU A 103 6.29 -13.29 -10.85
CA LEU A 103 5.40 -14.17 -10.08
C LEU A 103 4.07 -14.35 -10.79
N ALA A 104 3.40 -13.25 -11.17
CA ALA A 104 2.12 -13.29 -11.88
C ALA A 104 2.22 -14.11 -13.18
N ARG A 105 3.27 -13.90 -13.98
CA ARG A 105 3.50 -14.67 -15.21
C ARG A 105 3.68 -16.16 -14.93
N ARG A 106 4.54 -16.52 -13.97
CA ARG A 106 4.79 -17.94 -13.62
C ARG A 106 3.51 -18.61 -13.14
N HIS A 107 2.74 -17.92 -12.31
CA HIS A 107 1.48 -18.41 -11.77
C HIS A 107 0.44 -18.63 -12.89
N ALA A 108 0.26 -17.67 -13.81
CA ALA A 108 -0.67 -17.84 -14.93
C ALA A 108 -0.28 -19.01 -15.85
N VAL A 109 1.00 -19.18 -16.15
CA VAL A 109 1.48 -20.32 -16.96
C VAL A 109 1.26 -21.64 -16.23
N HIS A 110 1.43 -21.67 -14.91
CA HIS A 110 1.15 -22.85 -14.10
C HIS A 110 -0.33 -23.25 -14.17
N ARG A 111 -1.24 -22.30 -13.93
CA ARG A 111 -2.69 -22.49 -14.05
C ARG A 111 -3.10 -22.96 -15.45
N LEU A 112 -2.61 -22.33 -16.51
CA LEU A 112 -2.89 -22.72 -17.90
C LEU A 112 -2.50 -24.17 -18.21
N ARG A 113 -1.46 -24.70 -17.55
CA ARG A 113 -1.00 -26.09 -17.74
C ARG A 113 -1.76 -27.12 -16.90
N GLN A 114 -2.53 -26.67 -15.92
CA GLN A 114 -3.31 -27.53 -15.02
C GLN A 114 -4.76 -27.69 -15.47
N ARG A 115 -5.19 -26.92 -16.47
CA ARG A 115 -6.43 -27.13 -17.21
C ARG A 115 -6.25 -28.24 -18.26
#